data_AF-A0A7Y2NEL9-F1
#
_entry.id   AF-A0A7Y2NEL9-F1
#
_cell.length_a   1.000
_cell.length_b   1.000
_cell.length_c   1.000
_cell.angle_alpha   90.00
_cell.angle_beta   90.00
_cell.angle_gamma   90.00
#
_symmetry.space_group_name_H-M   'P 1'
#
loop_
_entity.id
_entity.type
_entity.pdbx_description
1 polymer ?
#
loop_
_entity_poly.entity_id
_entity_poly.type
_entity_poly.pdbx_seq_one_letter_code
_entity_poly.pdbx_strand_id
1 'polypeptide(L)'
;LYPDAAVERRKVVLDKLVELEWIDQQIADDANAEPVVLNEREALTQAKFPHFVEEVKRRLLDDPQLGATATDRYNALFRGGLHIHTTIDPMMQESAELSMADVLGDQEPSGALVAIDPRTGHVLAMVGGRGFYDPENPVAQFNLATQGKRQAGSSFKPFVLAAALESGIGTDTVLRGGSTVTVETDSGPWTVSNFDGSVFPDLTVTEATVFSVNVAYAQLIDAVGPRAVERLAEAAGITTDLQPYHSLALGAQEVSVLDMASAYSTFASGGTHIEPVLVTRIDNSDGVNVWEANPAVTPVLDRVVADEVTATLSEVVKRGTGQQARIGRPIAGKTGTSDDHADAWFVGYTPELVAAVWVGFPEGRVAMEHPRTPFTITGGFWPANIWSRFASAALSGVPYGQLATDSADGNTTVEVDLSTGFLAGPLCPREHVARIQMPADLAPTVICPIHNPEGIIDFAGGLVPDVIGDHLSHAVEILTASEYQVAVVWSDGGPLAQGTIFGQSPHPGDSAQAGSVVRLTVAGPDPNAGVPSVLGYPEADALQRMAEAGLVIEVLHVAEADELDARRRSGMVWKQEPPAGSESDGVVTVWVNP
;
A
#
# COMPACT_ATOMS: atom_id res chain seq x y z
N LEU A 1 39.68 0.67 -1.97
CA LEU A 1 40.22 2.05 -2.11
C LEU A 1 41.75 1.98 -2.07
N TYR A 2 42.46 2.84 -2.82
CA TYR A 2 43.94 2.81 -2.94
C TYR A 2 44.56 4.17 -2.53
N PRO A 3 44.54 4.53 -1.24
CA PRO A 3 44.96 5.85 -0.76
C PRO A 3 46.44 6.14 -1.03
N ASP A 4 47.32 5.15 -0.90
CA ASP A 4 48.77 5.33 -1.15
C ASP A 4 49.05 5.70 -2.61
N ALA A 5 48.37 5.02 -3.55
CA ALA A 5 48.48 5.34 -4.97
C ALA A 5 47.92 6.74 -5.31
N ALA A 6 46.91 7.21 -4.57
CA ALA A 6 46.38 8.56 -4.72
C ALA A 6 47.36 9.63 -4.22
N VAL A 7 48.07 9.37 -3.11
CA VAL A 7 49.14 10.25 -2.60
C VAL A 7 50.31 10.32 -3.58
N GLU A 8 50.76 9.18 -4.12
CA GLU A 8 51.78 9.16 -5.16
C GLU A 8 51.36 9.96 -6.39
N ARG A 9 50.10 9.79 -6.83
CA ARG A 9 49.56 10.52 -7.98
C ARG A 9 49.45 12.02 -7.73
N ARG A 10 49.03 12.42 -6.52
CA ARG A 10 48.98 13.83 -6.09
C ARG A 10 50.34 14.49 -6.20
N LYS A 11 51.39 13.83 -5.72
CA LYS A 11 52.77 14.33 -5.83
C LYS A 11 53.17 14.59 -7.28
N VAL A 12 52.87 13.65 -8.19
CA VAL A 12 53.16 13.84 -9.63
C VAL A 12 52.45 15.07 -10.22
N VAL A 13 51.21 15.36 -9.80
CA VAL A 13 50.47 16.54 -10.25
C VAL A 13 51.07 17.82 -9.67
N LEU A 14 51.39 17.85 -8.38
CA LEU A 14 52.00 19.00 -7.71
C LEU A 14 53.38 19.33 -8.29
N ASP A 15 54.22 18.33 -8.52
CA ASP A 15 55.52 18.51 -9.18
C ASP A 15 55.35 19.12 -10.58
N LYS A 16 54.31 18.72 -11.31
CA LYS A 16 54.00 19.29 -12.64
C LYS A 16 53.53 20.75 -12.56
N LEU A 17 52.76 21.11 -11.54
CA LEU A 17 52.31 22.49 -11.32
C LEU A 17 53.47 23.42 -10.97
N VAL A 18 54.48 22.93 -10.22
CA VAL A 18 55.73 23.66 -9.97
C VAL A 18 56.54 23.82 -11.26
N GLU A 19 56.70 22.76 -12.06
CA GLU A 19 57.41 22.81 -13.36
C GLU A 19 56.78 23.82 -14.32
N LEU A 20 55.45 23.98 -14.28
CA LEU A 20 54.70 24.92 -15.09
C LEU A 20 54.61 26.33 -14.49
N GLU A 21 55.24 26.57 -13.33
CA GLU A 21 55.24 27.84 -12.59
C GLU A 21 53.85 28.32 -12.13
N TRP A 22 52.90 27.40 -11.93
CA TRP A 22 51.54 27.73 -11.44
C TRP A 22 51.47 27.85 -9.93
N ILE A 23 52.36 27.15 -9.22
CA ILE A 23 52.56 27.23 -7.77
C ILE A 23 54.07 27.23 -7.50
N ASP A 24 54.47 27.74 -6.34
CA ASP A 24 55.84 27.59 -5.87
C ASP A 24 56.06 26.23 -5.17
N GLN A 25 57.33 25.87 -4.95
CA GLN A 25 57.70 24.61 -4.31
C GLN A 25 57.16 24.49 -2.88
N GLN A 26 57.04 25.60 -2.15
CA GLN A 26 56.56 25.59 -0.78
C GLN A 26 55.07 25.22 -0.71
N ILE A 27 54.26 25.80 -1.60
CA ILE A 27 52.84 25.46 -1.75
C ILE A 27 52.66 24.00 -2.15
N ALA A 28 53.51 23.49 -3.05
CA ALA A 28 53.48 22.08 -3.47
C ALA A 28 53.81 21.13 -2.32
N ASP A 29 54.83 21.43 -1.53
CA ASP A 29 55.24 20.61 -0.38
C ASP A 29 54.17 20.62 0.72
N ASP A 30 53.62 21.80 1.03
CA ASP A 30 52.55 21.97 2.02
C ASP A 30 51.28 21.21 1.59
N ALA A 31 50.86 21.33 0.33
CA ALA A 31 49.70 20.60 -0.22
C ALA A 31 49.93 19.08 -0.30
N ASN A 32 51.17 18.64 -0.54
CA ASN A 32 51.51 17.21 -0.55
C ASN A 32 51.57 16.61 0.86
N ALA A 33 51.83 17.43 1.88
CA ALA A 33 51.85 17.03 3.28
C ALA A 33 50.44 16.92 3.89
N GLU A 34 49.43 17.53 3.28
CA GLU A 34 48.05 17.40 3.74
C GLU A 34 47.58 15.93 3.69
N PRO A 35 46.95 15.41 4.75
CA PRO A 35 46.41 14.06 4.75
C PRO A 35 45.26 13.95 3.75
N VAL A 36 45.22 12.84 3.00
CA VAL A 36 44.06 12.53 2.15
C VAL A 36 42.91 12.10 3.06
N VAL A 37 41.95 12.99 3.26
CA VAL A 37 40.70 12.66 3.94
C VAL A 37 39.79 12.00 2.91
N LEU A 38 39.52 10.71 3.09
CA LEU A 38 38.53 10.01 2.28
C LEU A 38 37.15 10.52 2.70
N ASN A 39 36.45 11.17 1.78
CA ASN A 39 35.02 11.34 1.93
C ASN A 39 34.39 10.03 1.46
N GLU A 40 34.22 9.09 2.38
CA GLU A 40 33.40 7.91 2.17
C GLU A 40 31.96 8.40 1.98
N ARG A 41 31.62 8.79 0.75
CA ARG A 41 30.25 8.54 0.31
C ARG A 41 30.10 7.05 0.50
N GLU A 42 29.21 6.64 1.40
CA GLU A 42 28.54 5.37 1.23
C GLU A 42 28.08 5.38 -0.22
N ALA A 43 28.80 4.66 -1.08
CA ALA A 43 28.23 4.30 -2.33
C ALA A 43 26.92 3.63 -1.91
N LEU A 44 25.78 4.17 -2.34
CA LEU A 44 24.52 3.47 -2.32
C LEU A 44 24.72 2.25 -3.23
N THR A 45 25.51 1.27 -2.78
CA THR A 45 25.80 0.02 -3.48
C THR A 45 24.53 -0.81 -3.51
N GLN A 46 23.59 -0.53 -2.62
CA GLN A 46 22.29 -1.14 -2.51
C GLN A 46 21.22 -0.05 -2.50
N ALA A 47 20.35 -0.06 -3.51
CA ALA A 47 19.10 0.68 -3.49
C ALA A 47 18.22 0.22 -2.32
N LYS A 48 17.62 1.19 -1.60
CA LYS A 48 16.75 0.94 -0.45
C LYS A 48 15.54 0.05 -0.79
N PHE A 49 14.92 0.28 -1.96
CA PHE A 49 13.74 -0.47 -2.44
C PHE A 49 14.04 -1.16 -3.77
N PRO A 50 14.84 -2.24 -3.77
CA PRO A 50 15.48 -2.75 -4.98
C PRO A 50 14.50 -3.27 -6.03
N HIS A 51 13.45 -4.00 -5.63
CA HIS A 51 12.47 -4.55 -6.56
C HIS A 51 11.74 -3.46 -7.35
N PHE A 52 11.35 -2.37 -6.68
CA PHE A 52 10.73 -1.22 -7.31
C PHE A 52 11.71 -0.50 -8.24
N VAL A 53 12.95 -0.28 -7.79
CA VAL A 53 13.99 0.39 -8.60
C VAL A 53 14.33 -0.40 -9.87
N GLU A 54 14.47 -1.72 -9.78
CA GLU A 54 14.72 -2.56 -10.96
C GLU A 54 13.50 -2.60 -11.90
N GLU A 55 12.28 -2.59 -11.37
CA GLU A 55 11.08 -2.48 -12.20
C GLU A 55 11.01 -1.12 -12.93
N VAL A 56 11.35 -0.01 -12.27
CA VAL A 56 11.47 1.31 -12.90
C VAL A 56 12.51 1.28 -14.03
N LYS A 57 13.71 0.74 -13.78
CA LYS A 57 14.74 0.62 -14.81
C LYS A 57 14.26 -0.22 -15.98
N ARG A 58 13.63 -1.35 -15.72
CA ARG A 58 13.08 -2.25 -16.75
C ARG A 58 12.09 -1.52 -17.64
N ARG A 59 11.11 -0.80 -17.07
CA ARG A 59 10.11 -0.04 -17.84
C ARG A 59 10.73 1.08 -18.65
N LEU A 60 11.64 1.86 -18.07
CA LEU A 60 12.29 2.97 -18.75
C LEU A 60 13.20 2.52 -19.90
N LEU A 61 13.80 1.32 -19.81
CA LEU A 61 14.56 0.73 -20.90
C LEU A 61 13.70 0.29 -22.08
N ASP A 62 12.39 0.13 -21.88
CA ASP A 62 11.41 -0.18 -22.92
C ASP A 62 10.64 1.06 -23.41
N ASP A 63 10.71 2.19 -22.70
CA ASP A 63 9.95 3.41 -23.01
C ASP A 63 10.59 4.24 -24.15
N PRO A 64 9.97 4.33 -25.33
CA PRO A 64 10.51 5.09 -26.46
C PRO A 64 10.62 6.60 -26.20
N GLN A 65 9.91 7.16 -25.21
CA GLN A 65 10.03 8.57 -24.84
C GLN A 65 11.42 8.90 -24.26
N LEU A 66 12.08 7.93 -23.62
CA LEU A 66 13.43 8.11 -23.07
C LEU A 66 14.52 8.07 -24.16
N GLY A 67 14.23 7.48 -25.32
CA GLY A 67 15.18 7.36 -26.42
C GLY A 67 14.70 6.48 -27.55
N ALA A 68 15.01 6.87 -28.79
CA ALA A 68 14.55 6.20 -30.00
C ALA A 68 15.09 4.76 -30.12
N THR A 69 16.34 4.52 -29.73
CA THR A 69 16.95 3.18 -29.74
C THR A 69 17.20 2.65 -28.33
N ALA A 70 17.33 1.33 -28.18
CA ALA A 70 17.67 0.70 -26.91
C ALA A 70 19.01 1.21 -26.34
N THR A 71 19.97 1.51 -27.21
CA THR A 71 21.26 2.10 -26.82
C THR A 71 21.10 3.53 -26.31
N ASP A 72 20.22 4.34 -26.92
CA ASP A 72 19.94 5.70 -26.46
C ASP A 72 19.31 5.68 -25.06
N ARG A 73 18.30 4.82 -24.85
CA ARG A 73 17.64 4.64 -23.54
C ARG A 73 18.61 4.17 -22.47
N TYR A 74 19.46 3.20 -22.78
CA TYR A 74 20.52 2.75 -21.88
C TYR A 74 21.50 3.88 -21.53
N ASN A 75 21.97 4.63 -22.53
CA ASN A 75 22.88 5.75 -22.29
C ASN A 75 22.22 6.86 -21.48
N ALA A 76 20.95 7.19 -21.74
CA ALA A 76 20.19 8.16 -20.96
C ALA A 76 20.09 7.71 -19.50
N LEU A 77 19.60 6.48 -19.26
CA LEU A 77 19.37 5.97 -17.91
C LEU A 77 20.64 5.81 -17.07
N PHE A 78 21.72 5.30 -17.65
CA PHE A 78 22.93 4.94 -16.88
C PHE A 78 24.08 5.95 -17.01
N ARG A 79 24.04 6.87 -17.99
CA ARG A 79 25.12 7.83 -18.25
C ARG A 79 24.64 9.27 -18.39
N GLY A 80 23.33 9.51 -18.47
CA GLY A 80 22.74 10.83 -18.70
C GLY A 80 22.66 11.73 -17.47
N GLY A 81 22.96 11.21 -16.28
CA GLY A 81 22.86 11.98 -15.03
C GLY A 81 21.43 12.38 -14.70
N LEU A 82 20.47 11.50 -14.99
CA LEU A 82 19.04 11.76 -14.80
C LEU A 82 18.63 11.78 -13.33
N HIS A 83 17.71 12.67 -12.99
CA HIS A 83 16.97 12.70 -11.73
C HIS A 83 15.56 12.14 -11.99
N ILE A 84 15.29 10.93 -11.47
CA ILE A 84 14.03 10.21 -11.69
C ILE A 84 13.14 10.36 -10.45
N HIS A 85 11.99 11.01 -10.61
CA HIS A 85 11.00 11.19 -9.54
C HIS A 85 9.97 10.06 -9.61
N THR A 86 9.86 9.29 -8.54
CA THR A 86 9.03 8.08 -8.49
C THR A 86 7.81 8.25 -7.60
N THR A 87 6.88 7.29 -7.69
CA THR A 87 5.63 7.30 -6.90
C THR A 87 5.71 6.54 -5.58
N ILE A 88 6.82 5.83 -5.32
CA ILE A 88 6.95 5.00 -4.13
C ILE A 88 6.86 5.87 -2.87
N ASP A 89 6.00 5.48 -1.95
CA ASP A 89 5.89 6.08 -0.63
C ASP A 89 6.77 5.27 0.34
N PRO A 90 7.85 5.84 0.89
CA PRO A 90 8.75 5.10 1.76
C PRO A 90 8.07 4.51 3.00
N MET A 91 7.08 5.20 3.57
CA MET A 91 6.36 4.72 4.77
C MET A 91 5.46 3.54 4.43
N MET A 92 4.75 3.61 3.30
CA MET A 92 3.93 2.50 2.83
C MET A 92 4.80 1.31 2.41
N GLN A 93 5.92 1.56 1.73
CA GLN A 93 6.85 0.50 1.35
C GLN A 93 7.39 -0.24 2.58
N GLU A 94 7.87 0.48 3.59
CA GLU A 94 8.36 -0.12 4.84
C GLU A 94 7.24 -0.86 5.58
N SER A 95 6.03 -0.30 5.61
CA SER A 95 4.85 -0.97 6.20
C SER A 95 4.51 -2.27 5.47
N ALA A 96 4.66 -2.33 4.16
CA ALA A 96 4.42 -3.53 3.36
C ALA A 96 5.46 -4.62 3.66
N GLU A 97 6.74 -4.24 3.74
CA GLU A 97 7.84 -5.15 4.07
C GLU A 97 7.72 -5.70 5.50
N LEU A 98 7.40 -4.84 6.47
CA LEU A 98 7.15 -5.24 7.87
C LEU A 98 5.94 -6.16 7.99
N SER A 99 4.84 -5.86 7.31
CA SER A 99 3.63 -6.70 7.35
C SER A 99 3.87 -8.10 6.78
N MET A 100 4.70 -8.20 5.73
CA MET A 100 5.14 -9.47 5.17
C MET A 100 6.03 -10.25 6.14
N ALA A 101 7.02 -9.58 6.75
CA ALA A 101 7.93 -10.19 7.71
C ALA A 101 7.21 -10.68 8.97
N ASP A 102 6.29 -9.88 9.52
CA ASP A 102 5.50 -10.21 10.71
C ASP A 102 4.67 -11.49 10.55
N VAL A 103 4.05 -11.67 9.38
CA VAL A 103 3.10 -12.77 9.17
C VAL A 103 3.80 -14.04 8.70
N LEU A 104 4.81 -13.91 7.84
CA LEU A 104 5.47 -15.05 7.24
C LEU A 104 6.80 -15.42 7.92
N GLY A 105 7.39 -14.52 8.72
CA GLY A 105 8.71 -14.69 9.33
C GLY A 105 9.82 -14.79 8.28
N ASP A 106 10.91 -15.48 8.66
CA ASP A 106 12.08 -15.70 7.80
C ASP A 106 12.00 -16.99 6.96
N GLN A 107 10.87 -17.72 7.01
CA GLN A 107 10.74 -19.05 6.42
C GLN A 107 9.90 -19.06 5.13
N GLU A 108 9.98 -20.15 4.36
CA GLU A 108 9.05 -20.43 3.27
C GLU A 108 7.60 -20.55 3.78
N PRO A 109 6.58 -20.20 2.99
CA PRO A 109 6.62 -19.69 1.61
C PRO A 109 6.95 -18.19 1.52
N SER A 110 7.13 -17.70 0.28
CA SER A 110 7.38 -16.28 -0.01
C SER A 110 6.07 -15.51 -0.23
N GLY A 111 6.18 -14.19 -0.40
CA GLY A 111 5.03 -13.33 -0.67
C GLY A 111 5.38 -12.12 -1.52
N ALA A 112 4.36 -11.55 -2.15
CA ALA A 112 4.46 -10.32 -2.93
C ALA A 112 3.26 -9.41 -2.68
N LEU A 113 3.50 -8.10 -2.72
CA LEU A 113 2.50 -7.06 -2.45
C LEU A 113 2.66 -5.91 -3.44
N VAL A 114 1.55 -5.41 -3.96
CA VAL A 114 1.50 -4.13 -4.69
C VAL A 114 0.38 -3.28 -4.11
N ALA A 115 0.68 -2.01 -3.86
CA ALA A 115 -0.29 -1.01 -3.43
C ALA A 115 -0.38 0.15 -4.42
N ILE A 116 -1.60 0.57 -4.76
CA ILE A 116 -1.91 1.60 -5.74
C ILE A 116 -2.90 2.60 -5.16
N ASP A 117 -2.69 3.90 -5.40
CA ASP A 117 -3.73 4.92 -5.22
C ASP A 117 -4.70 4.86 -6.42
N PRO A 118 -5.97 4.45 -6.23
CA PRO A 118 -6.92 4.32 -7.34
C PRO A 118 -7.29 5.65 -8.00
N ARG A 119 -6.98 6.80 -7.39
CA ARG A 119 -7.31 8.13 -7.91
C ARG A 119 -6.28 8.65 -8.90
N THR A 120 -5.06 8.11 -8.85
CA THR A 120 -3.91 8.59 -9.63
C THR A 120 -3.19 7.50 -10.40
N GLY A 121 -3.43 6.22 -10.06
CA GLY A 121 -2.66 5.09 -10.59
C GLY A 121 -1.26 4.97 -9.99
N HIS A 122 -0.87 5.81 -9.02
CA HIS A 122 0.45 5.78 -8.42
C HIS A 122 0.69 4.46 -7.67
N VAL A 123 1.79 3.77 -8.01
CA VAL A 123 2.25 2.59 -7.27
C VAL A 123 3.01 3.08 -6.04
N LEU A 124 2.38 2.95 -4.87
CA LEU A 124 2.87 3.49 -3.61
C LEU A 124 3.79 2.49 -2.87
N ALA A 125 3.58 1.19 -3.06
CA ALA A 125 4.44 0.14 -2.51
C ALA A 125 4.51 -1.07 -3.46
N MET A 126 5.68 -1.72 -3.50
CA MET A 126 5.95 -2.93 -4.27
C MET A 126 6.95 -3.83 -3.53
N VAL A 127 6.48 -4.98 -3.07
CA VAL A 127 7.30 -6.05 -2.48
C VAL A 127 7.33 -7.22 -3.46
N GLY A 128 8.50 -7.49 -4.04
CA GLY A 128 8.71 -8.54 -5.04
C GLY A 128 9.26 -9.86 -4.51
N GLY A 129 9.50 -9.97 -3.20
CA GLY A 129 10.17 -11.12 -2.58
C GLY A 129 11.11 -10.66 -1.47
N ARG A 130 11.79 -11.62 -0.81
CA ARG A 130 12.71 -11.35 0.30
C ARG A 130 14.16 -11.36 -0.14
N GLY A 131 15.00 -10.68 0.64
CA GLY A 131 16.45 -10.85 0.59
C GLY A 131 17.08 -10.49 -0.75
N PHE A 132 16.66 -9.42 -1.42
CA PHE A 132 17.12 -9.06 -2.78
C PHE A 132 18.65 -9.12 -2.99
N TYR A 133 19.41 -8.74 -1.95
CA TYR A 133 20.88 -8.74 -1.95
C TYR A 133 21.52 -9.95 -1.27
N ASP A 134 20.72 -10.96 -0.88
CA ASP A 134 21.21 -12.20 -0.31
C ASP A 134 21.95 -13.02 -1.38
N PRO A 135 23.29 -13.18 -1.27
CA PRO A 135 24.06 -13.92 -2.25
C PRO A 135 23.76 -15.43 -2.25
N GLU A 136 23.11 -15.95 -1.21
CA GLU A 136 22.76 -17.37 -1.10
C GLU A 136 21.40 -17.69 -1.75
N ASN A 137 20.61 -16.67 -2.10
CA ASN A 137 19.30 -16.83 -2.72
C ASN A 137 19.34 -16.46 -4.23
N PRO A 138 19.49 -17.44 -5.14
CA PRO A 138 19.63 -17.19 -6.57
C PRO A 138 18.37 -16.62 -7.24
N VAL A 139 17.22 -16.64 -6.56
CA VAL A 139 15.95 -16.12 -7.08
C VAL A 139 15.51 -14.82 -6.39
N ALA A 140 16.30 -14.27 -5.47
CA ALA A 140 15.92 -13.08 -4.69
C ALA A 140 15.72 -11.81 -5.53
N GLN A 141 16.34 -11.73 -6.71
CA GLN A 141 16.18 -10.60 -7.63
C GLN A 141 14.98 -10.75 -8.57
N PHE A 142 14.34 -11.92 -8.60
CA PHE A 142 13.13 -12.14 -9.38
C PHE A 142 11.95 -11.45 -8.70
N ASN A 143 11.31 -10.51 -9.42
CA ASN A 143 10.24 -9.72 -8.84
C ASN A 143 8.90 -10.46 -8.95
N LEU A 144 8.49 -11.15 -7.89
CA LEU A 144 7.21 -11.88 -7.81
C LEU A 144 5.99 -10.96 -7.96
N ALA A 145 6.13 -9.65 -7.72
CA ALA A 145 5.02 -8.70 -7.87
C ALA A 145 4.68 -8.39 -9.33
N THR A 146 5.67 -8.40 -10.23
CA THR A 146 5.50 -8.02 -11.65
C THR A 146 5.84 -9.13 -12.63
N GLN A 147 6.87 -9.93 -12.35
CA GLN A 147 7.35 -11.03 -13.19
C GLN A 147 6.75 -12.37 -12.78
N GLY A 148 6.40 -12.54 -11.49
CA GLY A 148 5.70 -13.70 -10.98
C GLY A 148 4.25 -13.74 -11.46
N LYS A 149 3.94 -14.69 -12.35
CA LYS A 149 2.56 -14.99 -12.74
C LYS A 149 2.08 -16.21 -11.95
N ARG A 150 0.88 -16.11 -11.37
CA ARG A 150 0.32 -17.11 -10.45
C ARG A 150 -1.20 -17.20 -10.63
N GLN A 151 -1.77 -18.38 -10.40
CA GLN A 151 -3.21 -18.58 -10.55
C GLN A 151 -3.97 -17.70 -9.55
N ALA A 152 -4.84 -16.80 -10.03
CA ALA A 152 -5.57 -15.86 -9.18
C ALA A 152 -6.57 -16.57 -8.24
N GLY A 153 -7.05 -17.76 -8.64
CA GLY A 153 -8.10 -18.46 -7.93
C GLY A 153 -9.38 -17.64 -7.81
N SER A 154 -10.13 -17.84 -6.72
CA SER A 154 -11.38 -17.10 -6.45
C SER A 154 -11.24 -15.57 -6.34
N SER A 155 -10.04 -15.00 -6.37
CA SER A 155 -9.85 -13.54 -6.46
C SER A 155 -10.20 -13.00 -7.85
N PHE A 156 -10.38 -13.85 -8.86
CA PHE A 156 -10.82 -13.46 -10.21
C PHE A 156 -12.35 -13.28 -10.33
N LYS A 157 -13.12 -13.81 -9.36
CA LYS A 157 -14.59 -13.76 -9.35
C LYS A 157 -15.19 -12.35 -9.53
N PRO A 158 -14.61 -11.26 -9.00
CA PRO A 158 -15.20 -9.94 -9.17
C PRO A 158 -15.33 -9.48 -10.63
N PHE A 159 -14.48 -9.98 -11.54
CA PHE A 159 -14.63 -9.72 -12.98
C PHE A 159 -15.85 -10.43 -13.58
N VAL A 160 -16.15 -11.65 -13.11
CA VAL A 160 -17.38 -12.37 -13.50
C VAL A 160 -18.61 -11.67 -12.91
N LEU A 161 -18.53 -11.20 -11.66
CA LEU A 161 -19.60 -10.43 -11.01
C LEU A 161 -19.88 -9.15 -11.78
N ALA A 162 -18.85 -8.37 -12.11
CA ALA A 162 -18.98 -7.14 -12.88
C ALA A 162 -19.62 -7.41 -14.26
N ALA A 163 -19.16 -8.43 -14.98
CA ALA A 163 -19.75 -8.80 -16.28
C ALA A 163 -21.22 -9.25 -16.15
N ALA A 164 -21.57 -9.96 -15.06
CA ALA A 164 -22.94 -10.35 -14.78
C ALA A 164 -23.84 -9.13 -14.55
N LEU A 165 -23.38 -8.18 -13.74
CA LEU A 165 -24.09 -6.93 -13.48
C LEU A 165 -24.27 -6.09 -14.75
N GLU A 166 -23.23 -5.94 -15.59
CA GLU A 166 -23.33 -5.25 -16.87
C GLU A 166 -24.32 -5.93 -17.84
N SER A 167 -24.44 -7.26 -17.77
CA SER A 167 -25.41 -8.01 -18.57
C SER A 167 -26.85 -7.93 -18.04
N GLY A 168 -27.06 -7.29 -16.88
CA GLY A 168 -28.37 -7.13 -16.23
C GLY A 168 -28.74 -8.21 -15.21
N ILE A 169 -27.80 -9.09 -14.82
CA ILE A 169 -28.01 -10.06 -13.75
C ILE A 169 -27.74 -9.35 -12.42
N GLY A 170 -28.80 -8.99 -11.70
CA GLY A 170 -28.72 -8.28 -10.41
C GLY A 170 -28.19 -9.14 -9.27
N THR A 171 -27.67 -8.49 -8.22
CA THR A 171 -27.11 -9.14 -7.03
C THR A 171 -28.08 -10.02 -6.23
N ASP A 172 -29.38 -9.76 -6.34
CA ASP A 172 -30.47 -10.51 -5.72
C ASP A 172 -30.91 -11.75 -6.54
N THR A 173 -30.36 -11.93 -7.74
CA THR A 173 -30.65 -13.11 -8.58
C THR A 173 -30.25 -14.38 -7.85
N VAL A 174 -31.20 -15.32 -7.74
CA VAL A 174 -30.96 -16.61 -7.09
C VAL A 174 -30.34 -17.58 -8.08
N LEU A 175 -29.19 -18.14 -7.70
CA LEU A 175 -28.45 -19.16 -8.43
C LEU A 175 -28.63 -20.51 -7.74
N ARG A 176 -28.57 -21.58 -8.53
CA ARG A 176 -28.65 -22.93 -7.98
C ARG A 176 -27.40 -23.21 -7.14
N GLY A 177 -27.62 -23.69 -5.92
CA GLY A 177 -26.57 -24.18 -5.04
C GLY A 177 -26.14 -25.61 -5.38
N GLY A 178 -25.77 -26.37 -4.35
CA GLY A 178 -25.29 -27.75 -4.44
C GLY A 178 -23.79 -27.86 -4.16
N SER A 179 -23.23 -29.05 -4.33
CA SER A 179 -21.79 -29.32 -4.20
C SER A 179 -21.05 -29.33 -5.54
N THR A 180 -21.75 -29.66 -6.62
CA THR A 180 -21.17 -29.80 -7.97
C THR A 180 -22.13 -29.29 -9.04
N VAL A 181 -21.58 -28.85 -10.16
CA VAL A 181 -22.32 -28.53 -11.39
C VAL A 181 -21.50 -28.94 -12.61
N THR A 182 -22.17 -29.35 -13.67
CA THR A 182 -21.55 -29.59 -14.97
C THR A 182 -22.11 -28.59 -15.96
N VAL A 183 -21.22 -27.85 -16.62
CA VAL A 183 -21.51 -26.90 -17.68
C VAL A 183 -21.04 -27.50 -19.00
N GLU A 184 -21.89 -27.51 -20.02
CA GLU A 184 -21.51 -27.96 -21.35
C GLU A 184 -20.78 -26.83 -22.08
N THR A 185 -19.48 -26.99 -22.33
CA THR A 185 -18.65 -25.99 -23.02
C THR A 185 -18.26 -26.46 -24.41
N ASP A 186 -17.73 -25.56 -25.24
CA ASP A 186 -17.19 -25.92 -26.57
C ASP A 186 -16.05 -26.96 -26.50
N SER A 187 -15.36 -27.02 -25.36
CA SER A 187 -14.27 -27.98 -25.08
C SER A 187 -14.77 -29.29 -24.46
N GLY A 188 -16.08 -29.44 -24.27
CA GLY A 188 -16.73 -30.58 -23.61
C GLY A 188 -17.30 -30.24 -22.23
N PRO A 189 -17.81 -31.26 -21.50
CA PRO A 189 -18.41 -31.06 -20.19
C PRO A 189 -17.36 -30.62 -19.17
N TRP A 190 -17.60 -29.47 -18.52
CA TRP A 190 -16.77 -28.93 -17.45
C TRP A 190 -17.48 -29.09 -16.11
N THR A 191 -16.95 -29.99 -15.27
CA THR A 191 -17.49 -30.26 -13.93
C THR A 191 -16.74 -29.46 -12.87
N VAL A 192 -17.49 -28.69 -12.10
CA VAL A 192 -16.98 -27.81 -11.04
C VAL A 192 -17.51 -28.28 -9.69
N SER A 193 -16.61 -28.30 -8.70
CA SER A 193 -16.92 -28.59 -7.31
C SER A 193 -16.64 -27.37 -6.44
N ASN A 194 -17.40 -27.24 -5.34
CA ASN A 194 -17.07 -26.25 -4.32
C ASN A 194 -15.84 -26.65 -3.50
N PHE A 195 -15.22 -25.65 -2.90
CA PHE A 195 -14.09 -25.81 -1.99
C PHE A 195 -14.43 -26.78 -0.83
N ASP A 196 -13.50 -27.68 -0.51
CA ASP A 196 -13.64 -28.75 0.49
C ASP A 196 -14.91 -29.60 0.40
N GLY A 197 -15.52 -29.69 -0.80
CA GLY A 197 -16.75 -30.45 -1.01
C GLY A 197 -18.00 -29.83 -0.36
N SER A 198 -17.95 -28.54 -0.02
CA SER A 198 -19.05 -27.81 0.62
C SER A 198 -20.34 -27.86 -0.21
N VAL A 199 -21.47 -28.04 0.48
CA VAL A 199 -22.82 -28.03 -0.12
C VAL A 199 -23.52 -26.75 0.29
N PHE A 200 -24.00 -25.97 -0.68
CA PHE A 200 -24.78 -24.76 -0.42
C PHE A 200 -26.25 -24.94 -0.82
N PRO A 201 -27.20 -24.29 -0.13
CA PRO A 201 -28.56 -24.12 -0.66
C PRO A 201 -28.53 -23.21 -1.90
N ASP A 202 -29.67 -23.04 -2.56
CA ASP A 202 -29.82 -21.95 -3.53
C ASP A 202 -29.60 -20.61 -2.82
N LEU A 203 -28.91 -19.71 -3.49
CA LEU A 203 -28.38 -18.50 -2.88
C LEU A 203 -28.32 -17.36 -3.89
N THR A 204 -28.36 -16.13 -3.41
CA THR A 204 -28.23 -14.93 -4.24
C THR A 204 -26.82 -14.78 -4.81
N VAL A 205 -26.64 -13.98 -5.87
CA VAL A 205 -25.32 -13.60 -6.40
C VAL A 205 -24.46 -12.95 -5.31
N THR A 206 -25.05 -12.11 -4.45
CA THR A 206 -24.34 -11.56 -3.28
C THR A 206 -23.82 -12.67 -2.38
N GLU A 207 -24.68 -13.59 -1.93
CA GLU A 207 -24.27 -14.69 -1.05
C GLU A 207 -23.23 -15.60 -1.72
N ALA A 208 -23.37 -15.84 -3.02
CA ALA A 208 -22.41 -16.63 -3.80
C ALA A 208 -21.03 -15.98 -3.82
N THR A 209 -20.98 -14.66 -3.86
CA THR A 209 -19.73 -13.88 -3.78
C THR A 209 -19.16 -13.89 -2.37
N VAL A 210 -20.00 -13.67 -1.35
CA VAL A 210 -19.64 -13.66 0.08
C VAL A 210 -19.00 -14.99 0.52
N PHE A 211 -19.61 -16.10 0.15
CA PHE A 211 -19.14 -17.45 0.47
C PHE A 211 -18.24 -18.06 -0.61
N SER A 212 -17.96 -17.30 -1.68
CA SER A 212 -17.07 -17.70 -2.77
C SER A 212 -17.46 -19.05 -3.40
N VAL A 213 -18.75 -19.25 -3.71
CA VAL A 213 -19.30 -20.52 -4.21
C VAL A 213 -18.91 -20.77 -5.67
N ASN A 214 -18.15 -21.84 -5.96
CA ASN A 214 -17.67 -22.15 -7.31
C ASN A 214 -18.80 -22.55 -8.26
N VAL A 215 -19.74 -23.36 -7.76
CA VAL A 215 -20.91 -23.83 -8.53
C VAL A 215 -21.74 -22.67 -9.07
N ALA A 216 -21.95 -21.63 -8.26
CA ALA A 216 -22.69 -20.43 -8.66
C ALA A 216 -21.91 -19.63 -9.74
N TYR A 217 -20.60 -19.46 -9.56
CA TYR A 217 -19.76 -18.72 -10.51
C TYR A 217 -19.54 -19.45 -11.85
N ALA A 218 -19.58 -20.79 -11.84
CA ALA A 218 -19.61 -21.58 -13.08
C ALA A 218 -20.89 -21.31 -13.89
N GLN A 219 -22.03 -21.15 -13.22
CA GLN A 219 -23.29 -20.77 -13.87
C GLN A 219 -23.26 -19.32 -14.37
N LEU A 220 -22.68 -18.40 -13.60
CA LEU A 220 -22.57 -17.00 -14.00
C LEU A 220 -21.72 -16.82 -15.26
N ILE A 221 -20.52 -17.42 -15.31
CA ILE A 221 -19.67 -17.28 -16.50
C ILE A 221 -20.29 -17.94 -17.74
N ASP A 222 -21.05 -19.01 -17.56
CA ASP A 222 -21.79 -19.65 -18.65
C ASP A 222 -22.90 -18.72 -19.19
N ALA A 223 -23.61 -18.04 -18.29
CA ALA A 223 -24.66 -17.10 -18.66
C ALA A 223 -24.14 -15.86 -19.39
N VAL A 224 -23.02 -15.28 -18.93
CA VAL A 224 -22.46 -14.03 -19.51
C VAL A 224 -21.49 -14.27 -20.67
N GLY A 225 -20.89 -15.46 -20.72
CA GLY A 225 -19.85 -15.84 -21.67
C GLY A 225 -18.44 -15.45 -21.22
N PRO A 226 -17.45 -16.36 -21.33
CA PRO A 226 -16.10 -16.12 -20.83
C PRO A 226 -15.33 -15.00 -21.56
N ARG A 227 -15.65 -14.75 -22.84
CA ARG A 227 -15.07 -13.64 -23.62
C ARG A 227 -15.51 -12.26 -23.11
N ALA A 228 -16.69 -12.15 -22.51
CA ALA A 228 -17.12 -10.88 -21.89
C ALA A 228 -16.29 -10.60 -20.63
N VAL A 229 -16.10 -11.62 -19.78
CA VAL A 229 -15.29 -11.55 -18.56
C VAL A 229 -13.84 -11.20 -18.87
N GLU A 230 -13.25 -11.85 -19.87
CA GLU A 230 -11.87 -11.61 -20.27
C GLU A 230 -11.66 -10.18 -20.79
N ARG A 231 -12.50 -9.68 -21.71
CA ARG A 231 -12.41 -8.27 -22.16
C ARG A 231 -12.55 -7.27 -21.02
N LEU A 232 -13.44 -7.54 -20.07
CA LEU A 232 -13.63 -6.70 -18.88
C LEU A 232 -12.37 -6.70 -18.02
N ALA A 233 -11.79 -7.88 -17.76
CA ALA A 233 -10.57 -8.01 -16.97
C ALA A 233 -9.37 -7.29 -17.64
N GLU A 234 -9.21 -7.42 -18.95
CA GLU A 234 -8.19 -6.69 -19.72
C GLU A 234 -8.41 -5.17 -19.66
N ALA A 235 -9.63 -4.70 -19.91
CA ALA A 235 -9.98 -3.29 -19.83
C ALA A 235 -9.81 -2.73 -18.42
N ALA A 236 -10.03 -3.54 -17.39
CA ALA A 236 -9.83 -3.17 -16.00
C ALA A 236 -8.36 -3.08 -15.62
N GLY A 237 -7.41 -3.64 -16.39
CA GLY A 237 -5.98 -3.50 -16.12
C GLY A 237 -5.18 -4.81 -16.05
N ILE A 238 -5.77 -5.98 -16.34
CA ILE A 238 -5.00 -7.22 -16.49
C ILE A 238 -4.22 -7.16 -17.80
N THR A 239 -2.88 -7.22 -17.73
CA THR A 239 -2.02 -7.16 -18.92
C THR A 239 -1.57 -8.53 -19.42
N THR A 240 -1.81 -9.59 -18.64
CA THR A 240 -1.53 -10.96 -19.08
C THR A 240 -2.56 -11.41 -20.11
N ASP A 241 -2.10 -12.05 -21.20
CA ASP A 241 -2.95 -12.62 -22.26
C ASP A 241 -3.87 -13.71 -21.68
N LEU A 242 -5.15 -13.37 -21.52
CA LEU A 242 -6.16 -14.25 -20.96
C LEU A 242 -6.89 -15.01 -22.08
N GLN A 243 -7.09 -16.31 -21.87
CA GLN A 243 -7.90 -17.12 -22.77
C GLN A 243 -9.36 -17.16 -22.29
N PRO A 244 -10.36 -17.05 -23.17
CA PRO A 244 -11.77 -16.95 -22.81
C PRO A 244 -12.37 -18.33 -22.50
N TYR A 245 -11.83 -19.04 -21.52
CA TYR A 245 -12.36 -20.33 -21.06
C TYR A 245 -13.29 -20.15 -19.85
N HIS A 246 -14.30 -21.01 -19.70
CA HIS A 246 -15.18 -20.99 -18.50
C HIS A 246 -14.42 -21.14 -17.19
N SER A 247 -13.27 -21.82 -17.19
CA SER A 247 -12.40 -21.95 -16.01
C SER A 247 -11.82 -20.61 -15.52
N LEU A 248 -11.89 -19.56 -16.33
CA LEU A 248 -11.53 -18.21 -15.94
C LEU A 248 -12.35 -17.72 -14.73
N ALA A 249 -13.60 -18.20 -14.57
CA ALA A 249 -14.44 -17.84 -13.42
C ALA A 249 -13.86 -18.25 -12.07
N LEU A 250 -12.96 -19.23 -12.08
CA LEU A 250 -12.31 -19.76 -10.89
C LEU A 250 -10.84 -19.30 -10.81
N GLY A 251 -10.40 -18.40 -11.70
CA GLY A 251 -9.03 -17.87 -11.72
C GLY A 251 -7.98 -18.92 -12.07
N ALA A 252 -8.30 -19.84 -12.99
CA ALA A 252 -7.39 -20.91 -13.41
C ALA A 252 -6.17 -20.42 -14.21
N GLN A 253 -6.18 -19.16 -14.67
CA GLN A 253 -5.09 -18.56 -15.44
C GLN A 253 -4.21 -17.68 -14.56
N GLU A 254 -2.95 -17.59 -14.95
CA GLU A 254 -1.93 -16.91 -14.19
C GLU A 254 -1.92 -15.40 -14.48
N VAL A 255 -1.80 -14.59 -13.43
CA VAL A 255 -1.73 -13.13 -13.49
C VAL A 255 -0.66 -12.63 -12.50
N SER A 256 -0.16 -11.42 -12.69
CA SER A 256 0.77 -10.81 -11.74
C SER A 256 0.05 -10.13 -10.57
N VAL A 257 0.77 -9.87 -9.47
CA VAL A 257 0.23 -9.09 -8.33
C VAL A 257 -0.10 -7.67 -8.75
N LEU A 258 0.73 -7.07 -9.60
CA LEU A 258 0.46 -5.76 -10.19
C LEU A 258 -0.80 -5.75 -11.05
N ASP A 259 -1.01 -6.77 -11.91
CA ASP A 259 -2.23 -6.89 -12.71
C ASP A 259 -3.46 -6.87 -11.81
N MET A 260 -3.46 -7.68 -10.74
CA MET A 260 -4.59 -7.77 -9.81
C MET A 260 -4.84 -6.46 -9.04
N ALA A 261 -3.79 -5.78 -8.57
CA ALA A 261 -3.91 -4.48 -7.91
C ALA A 261 -4.46 -3.41 -8.87
N SER A 262 -3.94 -3.38 -10.10
CA SER A 262 -4.42 -2.45 -11.13
C SER A 262 -5.87 -2.75 -11.53
N ALA A 263 -6.24 -4.02 -11.64
CA ALA A 263 -7.59 -4.39 -12.03
C ALA A 263 -8.63 -4.05 -10.96
N TYR A 264 -8.28 -4.19 -9.68
CA TYR A 264 -9.16 -3.81 -8.58
C TYR A 264 -9.24 -2.29 -8.38
N SER A 265 -8.24 -1.52 -8.83
CA SER A 265 -8.31 -0.05 -8.75
C SER A 265 -9.46 0.51 -9.58
N THR A 266 -9.82 -0.15 -10.69
CA THR A 266 -11.00 0.17 -11.50
C THR A 266 -12.30 0.10 -10.71
N PHE A 267 -12.45 -0.85 -9.77
CA PHE A 267 -13.63 -0.88 -8.91
C PHE A 267 -13.57 0.22 -7.85
N ALA A 268 -12.41 0.42 -7.23
CA ALA A 268 -12.20 1.42 -6.19
C ALA A 268 -12.39 2.86 -6.67
N SER A 269 -12.13 3.12 -7.95
CA SER A 269 -12.30 4.41 -8.62
C SER A 269 -13.70 4.62 -9.22
N GLY A 270 -14.66 3.75 -8.92
CA GLY A 270 -16.03 3.86 -9.44
C GLY A 270 -16.16 3.54 -10.92
N GLY A 271 -15.33 2.64 -11.44
CA GLY A 271 -15.41 2.09 -12.80
C GLY A 271 -14.38 2.65 -13.79
N THR A 272 -13.44 3.49 -13.34
CA THR A 272 -12.43 4.11 -14.22
C THR A 272 -11.05 3.50 -14.00
N HIS A 273 -10.49 2.85 -15.00
CA HIS A 273 -9.12 2.36 -14.93
C HIS A 273 -8.12 3.50 -15.16
N ILE A 274 -7.07 3.55 -14.33
CA ILE A 274 -5.91 4.41 -14.53
C ILE A 274 -4.69 3.50 -14.56
N GLU A 275 -3.87 3.63 -15.62
CA GLU A 275 -2.65 2.84 -15.76
C GLU A 275 -1.70 3.03 -14.56
N PRO A 276 -1.06 1.95 -14.06
CA PRO A 276 -0.11 2.05 -12.95
C PRO A 276 1.11 2.91 -13.30
N VAL A 277 1.32 3.97 -12.51
CA VAL A 277 2.43 4.93 -12.63
C VAL A 277 3.49 4.62 -11.58
N LEU A 278 4.74 4.43 -12.00
CA LEU A 278 5.90 4.25 -11.10
C LEU A 278 6.84 5.47 -11.08
N VAL A 279 6.84 6.25 -12.16
CA VAL A 279 7.67 7.44 -12.38
C VAL A 279 6.74 8.56 -12.77
N THR A 280 6.85 9.72 -12.13
CA THR A 280 6.02 10.90 -12.44
C THR A 280 6.75 11.86 -13.38
N ARG A 281 8.04 12.06 -13.18
CA ARG A 281 8.89 12.99 -13.95
C ARG A 281 10.33 12.54 -14.00
N ILE A 282 11.05 12.85 -15.09
CA ILE A 282 12.50 12.72 -15.18
C ILE A 282 13.11 14.04 -15.62
N ASP A 283 14.03 14.55 -14.80
CA ASP A 283 14.83 15.73 -15.12
C ASP A 283 16.24 15.30 -15.56
N ASN A 284 16.84 16.01 -16.50
CA ASN A 284 18.25 15.82 -16.86
C ASN A 284 19.20 16.45 -15.83
N SER A 285 20.51 16.34 -16.05
CA SER A 285 21.52 16.91 -15.14
C SER A 285 21.46 18.43 -15.00
N ASP A 286 20.84 19.12 -15.96
CA ASP A 286 20.65 20.58 -15.95
C ASP A 286 19.33 21.00 -15.27
N GLY A 287 18.57 20.04 -14.74
CA GLY A 287 17.27 20.28 -14.10
C GLY A 287 16.11 20.51 -15.09
N VAL A 288 16.29 20.17 -16.37
CA VAL A 288 15.26 20.29 -17.39
C VAL A 288 14.46 18.99 -17.46
N ASN A 289 13.13 19.10 -17.38
CA ASN A 289 12.23 17.96 -17.59
C ASN A 289 12.37 17.41 -19.01
N VAL A 290 12.70 16.13 -19.13
CA VAL A 290 12.86 15.40 -20.40
C VAL A 290 11.83 14.28 -20.60
N TRP A 291 11.04 13.98 -19.56
CA TRP A 291 10.02 12.92 -19.58
C TRP A 291 9.01 13.17 -18.46
N GLU A 292 7.73 12.99 -18.76
CA GLU A 292 6.64 13.14 -17.80
C GLU A 292 5.60 12.05 -18.00
N ALA A 293 5.03 11.57 -16.90
CA ALA A 293 4.01 10.52 -16.94
C ALA A 293 2.72 11.04 -17.57
N ASN A 294 2.16 10.26 -18.49
CA ASN A 294 0.86 10.52 -19.10
C ASN A 294 0.06 9.21 -19.13
N PRO A 295 -0.44 8.74 -17.97
CA PRO A 295 -1.14 7.45 -17.88
C PRO A 295 -2.45 7.48 -18.67
N ALA A 296 -2.78 6.38 -19.33
CA ALA A 296 -4.12 6.25 -19.91
C ALA A 296 -5.18 6.16 -18.82
N VAL A 297 -6.29 6.87 -19.02
CA VAL A 297 -7.47 6.84 -18.16
C VAL A 297 -8.64 6.35 -18.99
N THR A 298 -9.21 5.21 -18.62
CA THR A 298 -10.21 4.50 -19.41
C THR A 298 -11.46 4.25 -18.57
N PRO A 299 -12.64 4.78 -18.94
CA PRO A 299 -13.90 4.34 -18.37
C PRO A 299 -14.17 2.88 -18.77
N VAL A 300 -14.27 1.98 -17.79
CA VAL A 300 -14.47 0.53 -18.00
C VAL A 300 -15.88 0.12 -17.64
N LEU A 301 -16.38 0.60 -16.49
CA LEU A 301 -17.70 0.28 -15.97
C LEU A 301 -18.49 1.55 -15.67
N ASP A 302 -19.81 1.46 -15.82
CA ASP A 302 -20.70 2.45 -15.24
C ASP A 302 -20.51 2.47 -13.71
N ARG A 303 -20.53 3.68 -13.14
CA ARG A 303 -20.33 3.88 -11.70
C ARG A 303 -21.31 3.07 -10.84
N VAL A 304 -22.55 2.91 -11.32
CA VAL A 304 -23.57 2.10 -10.63
C VAL A 304 -23.14 0.63 -10.51
N VAL A 305 -22.57 0.06 -11.58
CA VAL A 305 -22.07 -1.33 -11.57
C VAL A 305 -20.86 -1.44 -10.65
N ALA A 306 -19.92 -0.50 -10.71
CA ALA A 306 -18.74 -0.49 -9.84
C ALA A 306 -19.11 -0.34 -8.35
N ASP A 307 -20.11 0.50 -8.03
CA ASP A 307 -20.65 0.65 -6.68
C ASP A 307 -21.31 -0.65 -6.19
N GLU A 308 -22.04 -1.37 -7.04
CA GLU A 308 -22.68 -2.66 -6.69
C GLU A 308 -21.66 -3.81 -6.50
N VAL A 309 -20.60 -3.83 -7.32
CA VAL A 309 -19.44 -4.71 -7.09
C VAL A 309 -18.82 -4.39 -5.73
N THR A 310 -18.58 -3.10 -5.44
CA THR A 310 -17.98 -2.65 -4.17
C THR A 310 -18.82 -3.05 -2.97
N ALA A 311 -20.13 -2.80 -3.02
CA ALA A 311 -21.07 -3.18 -1.97
C ALA A 311 -21.06 -4.70 -1.72
N THR A 312 -21.06 -5.49 -2.78
CA THR A 312 -21.00 -6.96 -2.70
C THR A 312 -19.67 -7.43 -2.11
N LEU A 313 -18.54 -6.83 -2.49
CA LEU A 313 -17.22 -7.16 -1.97
C LEU A 313 -17.01 -6.70 -0.52
N SER A 314 -17.67 -5.62 -0.08
CA SER A 314 -17.69 -5.27 1.34
C SER A 314 -18.37 -6.35 2.19
N GLU A 315 -19.39 -7.04 1.68
CA GLU A 315 -20.03 -8.14 2.39
C GLU A 315 -19.09 -9.36 2.57
N VAL A 316 -18.19 -9.61 1.61
CA VAL A 316 -17.16 -10.66 1.72
C VAL A 316 -16.30 -10.45 2.96
N VAL A 317 -15.95 -9.21 3.27
CA VAL A 317 -15.15 -8.86 4.45
C VAL A 317 -16.02 -8.79 5.71
N LYS A 318 -17.26 -8.29 5.63
CA LYS A 318 -18.15 -8.17 6.80
C LYS A 318 -18.69 -9.50 7.32
N ARG A 319 -18.86 -10.52 6.48
CA ARG A 319 -19.44 -11.81 6.92
C ARG A 319 -19.01 -13.03 6.12
N GLY A 320 -18.11 -12.86 5.14
CA GLY A 320 -17.70 -13.91 4.22
C GLY A 320 -16.32 -14.50 4.51
N THR A 321 -15.59 -14.81 3.45
CA THR A 321 -14.25 -15.40 3.52
C THR A 321 -13.14 -14.40 3.86
N GLY A 322 -13.38 -13.09 3.73
CA GLY A 322 -12.37 -12.03 3.87
C GLY A 322 -12.31 -11.37 5.26
N GLN A 323 -12.91 -11.96 6.29
CA GLN A 323 -13.09 -11.28 7.59
C GLN A 323 -11.80 -10.87 8.29
N GLN A 324 -10.70 -11.61 8.06
CA GLN A 324 -9.39 -11.32 8.65
C GLN A 324 -8.72 -10.08 8.02
N ALA A 325 -9.27 -9.53 6.94
CA ALA A 325 -8.75 -8.33 6.31
C ALA A 325 -9.25 -7.02 6.94
N ARG A 326 -10.17 -7.06 7.92
CA ARG A 326 -10.78 -5.86 8.52
C ARG A 326 -9.72 -4.96 9.18
N ILE A 327 -9.94 -3.64 9.10
CA ILE A 327 -9.04 -2.61 9.63
C ILE A 327 -9.77 -1.50 10.39
N GLY A 328 -10.97 -1.78 10.92
CA GLY A 328 -11.75 -0.79 11.68
C GLY A 328 -12.42 0.32 10.85
N ARG A 329 -12.34 0.24 9.51
CA ARG A 329 -13.04 1.12 8.56
C ARG A 329 -13.69 0.31 7.43
N PRO A 330 -14.64 0.89 6.67
CA PRO A 330 -15.22 0.22 5.52
C PRO A 330 -14.14 -0.16 4.51
N ILE A 331 -14.10 -1.46 4.14
CA ILE A 331 -13.23 -1.99 3.09
C ILE A 331 -14.04 -2.93 2.17
N ALA A 332 -13.57 -3.12 0.95
CA ALA A 332 -14.05 -4.14 0.02
C ALA A 332 -12.88 -5.06 -0.35
N GLY A 333 -13.14 -6.34 -0.60
CA GLY A 333 -12.08 -7.23 -1.03
C GLY A 333 -12.52 -8.66 -1.28
N LYS A 334 -11.62 -9.46 -1.82
CA LYS A 334 -11.88 -10.85 -2.19
C LYS A 334 -10.67 -11.74 -1.89
N THR A 335 -10.96 -12.88 -1.26
CA THR A 335 -9.99 -13.96 -1.13
C THR A 335 -9.88 -14.76 -2.43
N GLY A 336 -8.66 -15.19 -2.75
CA GLY A 336 -8.35 -16.18 -3.77
C GLY A 336 -7.55 -17.32 -3.18
N THR A 337 -7.87 -18.54 -3.61
CA THR A 337 -7.09 -19.74 -3.34
C THR A 337 -7.08 -20.51 -4.66
N SER A 338 -5.91 -20.86 -5.17
CA SER A 338 -5.78 -21.70 -6.36
C SER A 338 -5.94 -23.18 -6.02
N ASP A 339 -5.93 -24.03 -7.04
CA ASP A 339 -5.99 -25.48 -6.85
C ASP A 339 -4.79 -25.96 -6.00
N ASP A 340 -5.01 -27.04 -5.25
CA ASP A 340 -4.00 -27.65 -4.35
C ASP A 340 -3.40 -26.70 -3.30
N HIS A 341 -4.05 -25.55 -3.03
CA HIS A 341 -3.54 -24.53 -2.12
C HIS A 341 -2.14 -24.02 -2.50
N ALA A 342 -1.83 -24.00 -3.80
CA ALA A 342 -0.52 -23.58 -4.28
C ALA A 342 -0.32 -22.05 -4.21
N ASP A 343 -1.40 -21.30 -4.38
CA ASP A 343 -1.41 -19.84 -4.35
C ASP A 343 -2.54 -19.33 -3.46
N ALA A 344 -2.21 -18.39 -2.58
CA ALA A 344 -3.17 -17.72 -1.73
C ALA A 344 -3.13 -16.22 -1.99
N TRP A 345 -4.31 -15.62 -2.16
CA TRP A 345 -4.47 -14.22 -2.51
C TRP A 345 -5.46 -13.52 -1.59
N PHE A 346 -5.17 -12.26 -1.31
CA PHE A 346 -6.19 -11.31 -0.91
C PHE A 346 -5.98 -10.01 -1.67
N VAL A 347 -7.05 -9.53 -2.31
CA VAL A 347 -7.05 -8.23 -2.97
C VAL A 347 -8.17 -7.41 -2.37
N GLY A 348 -7.83 -6.25 -1.83
CA GLY A 348 -8.77 -5.39 -1.14
C GLY A 348 -8.47 -3.92 -1.34
N TYR A 349 -9.47 -3.08 -1.10
CA TYR A 349 -9.38 -1.65 -1.33
C TYR A 349 -10.30 -0.81 -0.42
N THR A 350 -9.92 0.45 -0.33
CA THR A 350 -10.69 1.62 0.11
C THR A 350 -10.72 2.64 -1.03
N PRO A 351 -11.42 3.78 -0.91
CA PRO A 351 -11.36 4.84 -1.91
C PRO A 351 -9.96 5.45 -2.10
N GLU A 352 -9.08 5.31 -1.12
CA GLU A 352 -7.74 5.92 -1.11
C GLU A 352 -6.61 4.93 -1.45
N LEU A 353 -6.88 3.61 -1.35
CA LEU A 353 -5.82 2.61 -1.47
C LEU A 353 -6.38 1.28 -1.97
N VAL A 354 -5.71 0.69 -2.96
CA VAL A 354 -5.90 -0.70 -3.38
C VAL A 354 -4.63 -1.46 -3.10
N ALA A 355 -4.73 -2.67 -2.54
CA ALA A 355 -3.58 -3.55 -2.42
C ALA A 355 -3.92 -5.00 -2.76
N ALA A 356 -3.03 -5.63 -3.53
CA ALA A 356 -3.03 -7.05 -3.81
C ALA A 356 -1.89 -7.72 -3.05
N VAL A 357 -2.20 -8.82 -2.37
CA VAL A 357 -1.24 -9.65 -1.64
C VAL A 357 -1.31 -11.08 -2.17
N TRP A 358 -0.16 -11.63 -2.53
CA TRP A 358 0.02 -13.04 -2.86
C TRP A 358 0.98 -13.70 -1.88
N VAL A 359 0.71 -14.96 -1.55
CA VAL A 359 1.59 -15.83 -0.77
C VAL A 359 1.66 -17.20 -1.46
N GLY A 360 2.88 -17.73 -1.59
CA GLY A 360 3.13 -19.00 -2.25
C GLY A 360 4.62 -19.28 -2.46
N PHE A 361 4.91 -20.40 -3.12
CA PHE A 361 6.29 -20.83 -3.36
C PHE A 361 6.85 -20.21 -4.65
N PRO A 362 8.03 -19.56 -4.63
CA PRO A 362 8.67 -19.01 -5.82
C PRO A 362 8.93 -20.05 -6.92
N GLU A 363 9.15 -21.31 -6.54
CA GLU A 363 9.46 -22.43 -7.44
C GLU A 363 8.27 -22.85 -8.31
N GLY A 364 7.06 -22.39 -7.98
CA GLY A 364 5.83 -22.67 -8.73
C GLY A 364 4.77 -23.35 -7.87
N ARG A 365 4.03 -24.29 -8.46
CA ARG A 365 2.87 -24.93 -7.83
C ARG A 365 3.28 -25.93 -6.74
N VAL A 366 3.42 -25.44 -5.53
CA VAL A 366 3.70 -26.24 -4.33
C VAL A 366 2.61 -25.98 -3.30
N ALA A 367 1.94 -27.04 -2.84
CA ALA A 367 0.84 -26.93 -1.88
C ALA A 367 1.30 -26.33 -0.55
N MET A 368 0.59 -25.30 -0.08
CA MET A 368 0.78 -24.71 1.25
C MET A 368 -0.07 -25.44 2.29
N GLU A 369 0.26 -26.70 2.54
CA GLU A 369 -0.41 -27.56 3.53
C GLU A 369 0.60 -28.20 4.50
N HIS A 370 0.10 -28.75 5.60
CA HIS A 370 0.92 -29.53 6.52
C HIS A 370 1.55 -30.74 5.83
N PRO A 371 2.88 -30.99 5.95
CA PRO A 371 3.82 -30.38 6.90
C PRO A 371 4.66 -29.22 6.33
N ARG A 372 4.45 -28.79 5.08
CA ARG A 372 5.24 -27.71 4.46
C ARG A 372 4.95 -26.37 5.12
N THR A 373 3.69 -26.15 5.49
CA THR A 373 3.24 -25.03 6.31
C THR A 373 2.61 -25.56 7.60
N PRO A 374 2.49 -24.74 8.67
CA PRO A 374 1.91 -25.19 9.94
C PRO A 374 0.44 -25.65 9.83
N PHE A 375 -0.28 -25.11 8.85
CA PHE A 375 -1.67 -25.41 8.51
C PHE A 375 -1.92 -25.06 7.04
N THR A 376 -3.07 -25.47 6.49
CA THR A 376 -3.47 -25.13 5.11
C THR A 376 -3.67 -23.63 4.94
N ILE A 377 -2.89 -23.02 4.04
CA ILE A 377 -2.95 -21.58 3.79
C ILE A 377 -3.97 -21.30 2.68
N THR A 378 -4.87 -20.36 2.95
CA THR A 378 -5.85 -19.86 1.99
C THR A 378 -5.82 -18.35 1.96
N GLY A 379 -6.47 -17.74 0.97
CA GLY A 379 -6.55 -16.28 0.85
C GLY A 379 -7.07 -15.55 2.08
N GLY A 380 -7.92 -16.20 2.90
CA GLY A 380 -8.47 -15.63 4.14
C GLY A 380 -7.52 -15.66 5.35
N PHE A 381 -6.34 -16.28 5.23
CA PHE A 381 -5.35 -16.38 6.31
C PHE A 381 -4.19 -15.39 6.07
N TRP A 382 -3.00 -15.88 5.70
CA TRP A 382 -1.80 -15.05 5.60
C TRP A 382 -1.98 -13.84 4.67
N PRO A 383 -2.50 -13.96 3.42
CA PRO A 383 -2.69 -12.80 2.56
C PRO A 383 -3.62 -11.73 3.16
N ALA A 384 -4.77 -12.13 3.73
CA ALA A 384 -5.70 -11.21 4.36
C ALA A 384 -5.12 -10.53 5.61
N ASN A 385 -4.33 -11.25 6.42
CA ASN A 385 -3.67 -10.68 7.60
C ASN A 385 -2.55 -9.69 7.22
N ILE A 386 -1.74 -10.04 6.20
CA ILE A 386 -0.73 -9.13 5.64
C ILE A 386 -1.41 -7.86 5.12
N TRP A 387 -2.49 -8.02 4.35
CA TRP A 387 -3.26 -6.88 3.84
C TRP A 387 -3.81 -6.01 4.97
N SER A 388 -4.41 -6.60 6.01
CA SER A 388 -4.97 -5.86 7.15
C SER A 388 -3.89 -5.05 7.88
N ARG A 389 -2.73 -5.66 8.18
CA ARG A 389 -1.60 -4.99 8.84
C ARG A 389 -1.06 -3.85 7.99
N PHE A 390 -0.80 -4.12 6.71
CA PHE A 390 -0.30 -3.13 5.77
C PHE A 390 -1.27 -1.96 5.62
N ALA A 391 -2.54 -2.24 5.31
CA ALA A 391 -3.54 -1.21 5.08
C ALA A 391 -3.84 -0.40 6.35
N SER A 392 -3.80 -1.01 7.54
CA SER A 392 -3.96 -0.28 8.81
C SER A 392 -2.83 0.73 9.03
N ALA A 393 -1.59 0.35 8.74
CA ALA A 393 -0.43 1.23 8.85
C ALA A 393 -0.45 2.32 7.76
N ALA A 394 -0.66 1.93 6.50
CA ALA A 394 -0.67 2.82 5.35
C ALA A 394 -1.79 3.88 5.40
N LEU A 395 -2.95 3.53 5.99
CA LEU A 395 -4.09 4.44 6.12
C LEU A 395 -4.16 5.13 7.49
N SER A 396 -3.14 4.97 8.34
CA SER A 396 -3.11 5.61 9.65
C SER A 396 -3.13 7.14 9.49
N GLY A 397 -4.12 7.79 10.11
CA GLY A 397 -4.31 9.25 10.00
C GLY A 397 -4.88 9.74 8.66
N VAL A 398 -5.21 8.85 7.72
CA VAL A 398 -5.94 9.19 6.49
C VAL A 398 -7.44 9.22 6.81
N PRO A 399 -8.15 10.36 6.63
CA PRO A 399 -9.61 10.41 6.80
C PRO A 399 -10.27 9.38 5.89
N TYR A 400 -11.24 8.63 6.41
CA TYR A 400 -11.88 7.59 5.61
C TYR A 400 -13.03 8.15 4.77
N GLY A 401 -12.96 8.03 3.45
CA GLY A 401 -14.12 8.13 2.59
C GLY A 401 -15.09 6.99 2.90
N GLN A 402 -16.40 7.28 2.97
CA GLN A 402 -17.40 6.22 3.05
C GLN A 402 -17.35 5.40 1.76
N LEU A 403 -17.09 4.08 1.88
CA LEU A 403 -17.47 3.16 0.82
C LEU A 403 -18.97 3.24 0.63
N ALA A 404 -19.42 3.24 -0.62
CA ALA A 404 -20.83 3.36 -0.97
C ALA A 404 -21.70 2.40 -0.14
N THR A 405 -22.39 2.94 0.87
CA THR A 405 -23.49 2.29 1.59
C THR A 405 -24.56 3.34 1.89
N ASP A 406 -25.82 2.97 1.69
CA ASP A 406 -27.01 3.83 1.71
C ASP A 406 -27.17 4.74 2.95
N SER A 407 -27.67 5.96 2.71
CA SER A 407 -27.75 7.12 3.62
C SER A 407 -28.98 7.22 4.54
N ALA A 408 -28.84 7.84 5.73
CA ALA A 408 -29.97 8.53 6.42
C ALA A 408 -29.65 9.71 7.41
N ASP A 409 -28.45 9.89 7.98
CA ASP A 409 -28.35 10.53 9.33
C ASP A 409 -27.39 11.73 9.56
N GLY A 410 -27.16 12.68 8.62
CA GLY A 410 -26.24 13.80 8.96
C GLY A 410 -25.88 14.86 7.90
N ASN A 411 -26.68 15.02 6.84
CA ASN A 411 -26.27 15.76 5.65
C ASN A 411 -26.73 17.24 5.61
N THR A 412 -25.84 18.15 5.22
CA THR A 412 -26.11 19.51 4.74
C THR A 412 -26.24 19.54 3.20
N THR A 413 -26.84 20.57 2.62
CA THR A 413 -26.92 20.74 1.15
C THR A 413 -26.10 21.94 0.74
N VAL A 414 -25.13 21.75 -0.14
CA VAL A 414 -24.22 22.79 -0.65
C VAL A 414 -24.29 22.88 -2.16
N GLU A 415 -24.07 24.08 -2.70
CA GLU A 415 -23.87 24.27 -4.15
C GLU A 415 -22.38 24.10 -4.43
N VAL A 416 -22.04 23.15 -5.28
CA VAL A 416 -20.67 22.78 -5.65
C VAL A 416 -20.50 23.02 -7.14
N ASP A 417 -19.39 23.62 -7.52
CA ASP A 417 -18.99 23.67 -8.92
C ASP A 417 -18.41 22.31 -9.32
N LEU A 418 -19.21 21.52 -10.02
CA LEU A 418 -18.90 20.18 -10.52
C LEU A 418 -17.63 20.11 -11.35
N SER A 419 -17.21 21.22 -11.97
CA SER A 419 -15.96 21.24 -12.74
C SER A 419 -14.72 21.32 -11.84
N THR A 420 -14.90 21.65 -10.56
CA THR A 420 -13.78 21.95 -9.64
C THR A 420 -13.87 21.26 -8.28
N GLY A 421 -15.06 20.78 -7.89
CA GLY A 421 -15.31 20.12 -6.60
C GLY A 421 -15.42 21.06 -5.38
N PHE A 422 -15.26 22.38 -5.56
CA PHE A 422 -15.35 23.39 -4.49
C PHE A 422 -16.76 24.01 -4.37
N LEU A 423 -17.05 24.73 -3.28
CA LEU A 423 -18.31 25.48 -3.16
C LEU A 423 -18.45 26.43 -4.35
N ALA A 424 -19.59 26.39 -5.04
CA ALA A 424 -19.83 27.22 -6.20
C ALA A 424 -19.87 28.70 -5.80
N GLY A 425 -18.93 29.48 -6.35
CA GLY A 425 -18.94 30.93 -6.24
C GLY A 425 -20.03 31.56 -7.12
N PRO A 426 -20.30 32.87 -6.96
CA PRO A 426 -21.29 33.59 -7.77
C PRO A 426 -21.03 33.49 -9.27
N LEU A 427 -19.75 33.39 -9.63
CA LEU A 427 -19.21 33.45 -10.97
C LEU A 427 -18.95 32.06 -11.59
N CYS A 428 -19.21 30.97 -10.87
CA CYS A 428 -19.20 29.62 -11.43
C CYS A 428 -20.27 29.49 -12.53
N PRO A 429 -19.93 28.94 -13.71
CA PRO A 429 -20.88 28.66 -14.78
C PRO A 429 -22.01 27.78 -14.26
N ARG A 430 -23.26 28.25 -14.35
CA ARG A 430 -24.38 27.60 -13.66
C ARG A 430 -24.71 26.21 -14.22
N GLU A 431 -24.36 25.92 -15.47
CA GLU A 431 -24.41 24.56 -16.02
C GLU A 431 -23.46 23.56 -15.32
N HIS A 432 -22.43 24.05 -14.63
CA HIS A 432 -21.50 23.23 -13.85
C HIS A 432 -21.78 23.31 -12.35
N VAL A 433 -22.84 23.99 -11.90
CA VAL A 433 -23.16 24.07 -10.47
C VAL A 433 -24.26 23.06 -10.13
N ALA A 434 -23.98 22.16 -9.19
CA ALA A 434 -24.95 21.23 -8.66
C ALA A 434 -25.19 21.45 -7.17
N ARG A 435 -26.45 21.27 -6.75
CA ARG A 435 -26.81 21.16 -5.34
C ARG A 435 -26.61 19.73 -4.90
N ILE A 436 -25.67 19.53 -4.00
CA ILE A 436 -25.27 18.22 -3.52
C ILE A 436 -25.54 18.15 -2.01
N GLN A 437 -26.24 17.11 -1.59
CA GLN A 437 -26.53 16.85 -0.19
C GLN A 437 -25.50 15.88 0.38
N MET A 438 -24.72 16.32 1.36
CA MET A 438 -23.53 15.62 1.91
C MET A 438 -23.38 15.87 3.42
N PRO A 439 -22.73 15.01 4.22
CA PRO A 439 -22.47 15.24 5.64
C PRO A 439 -21.88 16.61 5.96
N ALA A 440 -22.32 17.29 7.03
CA ALA A 440 -21.95 18.67 7.32
C ALA A 440 -20.44 18.90 7.56
N ASP A 441 -19.74 17.86 8.02
CA ASP A 441 -18.30 17.75 8.23
C ASP A 441 -17.51 17.44 6.94
N LEU A 442 -18.19 17.03 5.87
CA LEU A 442 -17.64 16.76 4.54
C LEU A 442 -17.95 17.85 3.51
N ALA A 443 -18.68 18.90 3.92
CA ALA A 443 -18.94 20.04 3.07
C ALA A 443 -17.61 20.75 2.71
N PRO A 444 -17.31 20.98 1.42
CA PRO A 444 -16.17 21.77 1.02
C PRO A 444 -16.23 23.13 1.73
N THR A 445 -15.15 23.56 2.35
CA THR A 445 -15.10 24.85 3.07
C THR A 445 -14.57 26.00 2.22
N VAL A 446 -14.08 25.67 1.03
CA VAL A 446 -13.40 26.58 0.09
C VAL A 446 -14.29 26.82 -1.12
N ILE A 447 -14.43 28.10 -1.50
CA ILE A 447 -15.18 28.54 -2.69
C ILE A 447 -14.30 28.40 -3.94
N CYS A 448 -14.91 27.98 -5.05
CA CYS A 448 -14.28 27.68 -6.33
C CYS A 448 -13.23 28.74 -6.73
N PRO A 449 -11.93 28.38 -6.80
CA PRO A 449 -10.86 29.32 -7.09
C PRO A 449 -10.72 29.61 -8.59
N ILE A 450 -11.20 28.70 -9.46
CA ILE A 450 -11.05 28.78 -10.92
C ILE A 450 -11.99 29.82 -11.52
N HIS A 451 -13.22 29.90 -11.00
CA HIS A 451 -14.23 30.85 -11.47
C HIS A 451 -14.30 32.11 -10.58
N ASN A 452 -13.16 32.59 -10.09
CA ASN A 452 -13.05 33.79 -9.26
C ASN A 452 -11.98 34.77 -9.81
N PRO A 453 -12.25 35.46 -10.94
CA PRO A 453 -11.29 36.38 -11.54
C PRO A 453 -11.18 37.65 -10.68
N GLU A 454 -9.95 37.99 -10.30
CA GLU A 454 -9.57 39.19 -9.53
C GLU A 454 -10.11 39.30 -8.09
N GLY A 455 -9.96 38.26 -7.26
CA GLY A 455 -9.89 38.47 -5.80
C GLY A 455 -11.14 39.07 -5.13
N ILE A 456 -12.34 38.77 -5.63
CA ILE A 456 -13.61 39.26 -5.04
C ILE A 456 -13.93 38.55 -3.70
N ILE A 457 -13.23 37.45 -3.41
CA ILE A 457 -13.25 36.77 -2.10
C ILE A 457 -11.82 36.81 -1.57
N ASP A 458 -11.63 37.52 -0.46
CA ASP A 458 -10.34 37.73 0.19
C ASP A 458 -9.81 36.37 0.69
N PHE A 459 -8.70 35.90 0.11
CA PHE A 459 -8.00 34.71 0.57
C PHE A 459 -7.22 35.09 1.84
N ALA A 460 -7.83 34.88 3.00
CA ALA A 460 -7.15 35.07 4.29
C ALA A 460 -6.20 33.90 4.65
N GLY A 461 -5.82 33.03 3.71
CA GLY A 461 -4.92 31.89 3.96
C GLY A 461 -3.49 32.17 3.50
N GLY A 462 -2.52 31.98 4.38
CA GLY A 462 -1.09 32.19 4.11
C GLY A 462 -0.40 30.99 3.47
N LEU A 463 0.91 31.10 3.24
CA LEU A 463 1.76 29.94 2.96
C LEU A 463 1.95 29.13 4.25
N VAL A 464 2.02 27.81 4.16
CA VAL A 464 2.33 26.92 5.28
C VAL A 464 3.78 27.17 5.72
N PRO A 465 4.03 27.60 6.97
CA PRO A 465 5.38 27.82 7.48
C PRO A 465 6.23 26.56 7.50
N ASP A 466 7.53 26.69 7.27
CA ASP A 466 8.50 25.61 7.48
C ASP A 466 8.77 25.43 8.97
N VAL A 467 8.50 24.25 9.50
CA VAL A 467 8.81 23.88 10.90
C VAL A 467 9.62 22.58 10.99
N ILE A 468 10.20 22.11 9.88
CA ILE A 468 11.10 20.94 9.90
C ILE A 468 12.38 21.30 10.64
N GLY A 469 12.78 20.45 11.59
CA GLY A 469 13.95 20.65 12.44
C GLY A 469 13.68 21.47 13.71
N ASP A 470 12.49 22.06 13.86
CA ASP A 470 12.07 22.73 15.09
C ASP A 470 11.64 21.74 16.18
N HIS A 471 11.66 22.20 17.44
CA HIS A 471 11.04 21.46 18.55
C HIS A 471 9.50 21.64 18.51
N LEU A 472 8.75 20.59 18.86
CA LEU A 472 7.29 20.53 18.73
C LEU A 472 6.57 21.75 19.33
N SER A 473 6.99 22.21 20.50
CA SER A 473 6.41 23.39 21.14
C SER A 473 6.55 24.65 20.27
N HIS A 474 7.71 24.85 19.64
CA HIS A 474 8.00 26.01 18.79
C HIS A 474 7.21 25.94 17.48
N ALA A 475 7.12 24.76 16.88
CA ALA A 475 6.35 24.56 15.66
C ALA A 475 4.85 24.73 15.87
N VAL A 476 4.31 24.24 16.99
CA VAL A 476 2.91 24.46 17.36
C VAL A 476 2.63 25.95 17.52
N GLU A 477 3.54 26.71 18.13
CA GLU A 477 3.44 28.16 18.24
C GLU A 477 3.42 28.83 16.86
N ILE A 478 4.36 28.49 15.96
CA ILE A 478 4.44 29.06 14.60
C ILE A 478 3.17 28.77 13.79
N LEU A 479 2.72 27.52 13.80
CA LEU A 479 1.56 27.09 13.02
C LEU A 479 0.26 27.66 13.58
N THR A 480 0.09 27.68 14.91
CA THR A 480 -1.09 28.28 15.55
C THR A 480 -1.12 29.80 15.36
N ALA A 481 0.04 30.47 15.42
CA ALA A 481 0.16 31.90 15.13
C ALA A 481 -0.12 32.24 13.66
N SER A 482 0.05 31.25 12.77
CA SER A 482 -0.32 31.33 11.34
C SER A 482 -1.75 30.81 11.09
N GLU A 483 -2.55 30.71 12.17
CA GLU A 483 -3.95 30.28 12.19
C GLU A 483 -4.19 28.82 11.79
N TYR A 484 -3.17 27.95 11.76
CA TYR A 484 -3.33 26.51 11.47
C TYR A 484 -3.58 25.68 12.72
N GLN A 485 -4.31 24.58 12.56
CA GLN A 485 -4.44 23.52 13.58
C GLN A 485 -3.27 22.54 13.43
N VAL A 486 -2.85 21.89 14.52
CA VAL A 486 -1.68 20.98 14.49
C VAL A 486 -2.09 19.57 14.90
N ALA A 487 -1.71 18.59 14.10
CA ALA A 487 -1.81 17.17 14.42
C ALA A 487 -0.40 16.58 14.57
N VAL A 488 -0.15 15.77 15.61
CA VAL A 488 1.17 15.21 15.91
C VAL A 488 1.15 13.71 15.76
N VAL A 489 2.20 13.17 15.14
CA VAL A 489 2.51 11.75 15.06
C VAL A 489 3.92 11.55 15.62
N TRP A 490 4.05 10.67 16.60
CA TRP A 490 5.34 10.35 17.20
C TRP A 490 5.96 9.14 16.50
N SER A 491 7.26 9.18 16.26
CA SER A 491 8.00 8.14 15.55
C SER A 491 9.45 8.08 16.04
N ASP A 492 10.12 6.95 15.82
CA ASP A 492 11.55 6.85 16.02
C ASP A 492 12.27 7.81 15.05
N GLY A 493 12.87 8.86 15.60
CA GLY A 493 13.61 9.89 14.87
C GLY A 493 15.10 9.55 14.74
N GLY A 494 15.53 8.34 15.11
CA GLY A 494 16.93 7.94 15.11
C GLY A 494 17.76 8.83 16.04
N PRO A 495 18.81 9.54 15.53
CA PRO A 495 19.68 10.37 16.35
C PRO A 495 19.06 11.72 16.75
N LEU A 496 17.85 12.04 16.28
CA LEU A 496 17.18 13.31 16.57
C LEU A 496 16.76 13.39 18.04
N ALA A 497 16.90 14.57 18.63
CA ALA A 497 16.48 14.79 20.01
C ALA A 497 14.95 14.64 20.13
N GLN A 498 14.48 14.10 21.27
CA GLN A 498 13.05 13.95 21.54
C GLN A 498 12.31 15.29 21.38
N GLY A 499 11.16 15.27 20.71
CA GLY A 499 10.37 16.47 20.42
C GLY A 499 10.77 17.20 19.15
N THR A 500 11.80 16.74 18.42
CA THR A 500 12.23 17.36 17.14
C THR A 500 11.33 16.93 16.00
N ILE A 501 10.87 17.88 15.18
CA ILE A 501 10.07 17.61 13.99
C ILE A 501 10.98 17.20 12.84
N PHE A 502 10.66 16.08 12.21
CA PHE A 502 11.39 15.59 11.03
C PHE A 502 10.48 15.22 9.87
N GLY A 503 9.17 15.43 10.00
CA GLY A 503 8.19 15.34 8.92
C GLY A 503 7.07 16.36 9.11
N GLN A 504 6.53 16.88 8.02
CA GLN A 504 5.46 17.88 8.00
C GLN A 504 4.60 17.69 6.75
N SER A 505 3.28 17.85 6.88
CA SER A 505 2.32 17.84 5.76
C SER A 505 1.13 18.75 6.04
N PRO A 506 0.71 19.66 5.14
CA PRO A 506 1.30 19.98 3.84
C PRO A 506 2.75 20.45 3.93
N HIS A 507 3.49 20.40 2.81
CA HIS A 507 4.91 20.75 2.81
C HIS A 507 5.11 22.24 3.08
N PRO A 508 6.28 22.62 3.62
CA PRO A 508 6.66 24.02 3.73
C PRO A 508 6.49 24.77 2.40
N GLY A 509 5.76 25.89 2.43
CA GLY A 509 5.49 26.72 1.25
C GLY A 509 4.24 26.35 0.44
N ASP A 510 3.51 25.30 0.82
CA ASP A 510 2.19 25.02 0.24
C ASP A 510 1.19 26.11 0.62
N SER A 511 0.16 26.35 -0.20
CA SER A 511 -0.94 27.26 0.14
C SER A 511 -2.03 26.53 0.93
N ALA A 512 -2.40 27.04 2.09
CA ALA A 512 -3.43 26.44 2.95
C ALA A 512 -4.35 27.50 3.58
N GLN A 513 -5.58 27.10 3.92
CA GLN A 513 -6.56 28.00 4.52
C GLN A 513 -6.27 28.16 6.02
N ALA A 514 -6.35 29.39 6.54
CA ALA A 514 -6.41 29.62 7.98
C ALA A 514 -7.48 28.71 8.62
N GLY A 515 -7.08 27.92 9.62
CA GLY A 515 -7.87 26.93 10.33
C GLY A 515 -7.64 25.48 9.88
N SER A 516 -6.92 25.24 8.77
CA SER A 516 -6.62 23.87 8.31
C SER A 516 -5.57 23.17 9.18
N VAL A 517 -5.57 21.84 9.16
CA VAL A 517 -4.66 21.01 9.96
C VAL A 517 -3.32 20.81 9.24
N VAL A 518 -2.21 21.05 9.94
CA VAL A 518 -0.84 20.68 9.56
C VAL A 518 -0.39 19.52 10.44
N ARG A 519 -0.01 18.40 9.82
CA ARG A 519 0.48 17.19 10.48
C ARG A 519 2.01 17.25 10.65
N LEU A 520 2.49 16.93 11.84
CA LEU A 520 3.90 16.91 12.21
C LEU A 520 4.34 15.51 12.64
N THR A 521 5.49 15.06 12.17
CA THR A 521 6.18 13.85 12.64
C THR A 521 7.28 14.24 13.61
N VAL A 522 7.19 13.74 14.83
CA VAL A 522 8.02 14.17 15.95
C VAL A 522 8.86 13.01 16.47
N ALA A 523 10.15 13.26 16.66
CA ALA A 523 11.12 12.29 17.15
C ALA A 523 10.83 11.93 18.62
N GLY A 524 10.76 10.64 18.90
CA GLY A 524 10.61 10.08 20.24
C GLY A 524 9.29 9.33 20.45
N PRO A 525 9.13 8.66 21.60
CA PRO A 525 7.91 7.92 21.92
C PRO A 525 6.74 8.89 22.14
N ASP A 526 5.52 8.46 21.77
CA ASP A 526 4.30 9.22 22.05
C ASP A 526 4.10 9.34 23.57
N PRO A 527 4.15 10.56 24.14
CA PRO A 527 3.94 10.75 25.57
C PRO A 527 2.49 10.43 26.00
N ASN A 528 1.57 10.22 25.06
CA ASN A 528 0.17 9.86 25.31
C ASN A 528 -0.18 8.43 24.84
N ALA A 529 0.79 7.59 24.44
CA ALA A 529 0.48 6.20 24.12
C ALA A 529 0.00 5.47 25.38
N GLY A 530 -1.24 4.97 25.35
CA GLY A 530 -1.80 4.18 26.45
C GLY A 530 -0.96 2.93 26.75
N VAL A 531 -1.24 2.29 27.89
CA VAL A 531 -0.46 1.15 28.40
C VAL A 531 -0.29 0.05 27.32
N PRO A 532 0.94 -0.36 26.95
CA PRO A 532 1.15 -1.40 25.95
C PRO A 532 0.72 -2.77 26.48
N SER A 533 0.34 -3.68 25.58
CA SER A 533 0.02 -5.07 25.95
C SER A 533 1.29 -5.87 26.22
N VAL A 534 1.39 -6.54 27.35
CA VAL A 534 2.47 -7.49 27.70
C VAL A 534 1.94 -8.88 28.02
N LEU A 535 0.65 -9.13 27.80
CA LEU A 535 0.05 -10.46 27.92
C LEU A 535 0.74 -11.46 26.97
N GLY A 536 1.15 -12.60 27.51
CA GLY A 536 1.82 -13.68 26.78
C GLY A 536 3.32 -13.50 26.59
N TYR A 537 3.91 -12.39 27.03
CA TYR A 537 5.35 -12.18 26.97
C TYR A 537 6.07 -12.83 28.17
N PRO A 538 7.33 -13.26 27.98
CA PRO A 538 8.23 -13.56 29.09
C PRO A 538 8.41 -12.34 29.99
N GLU A 539 8.62 -12.57 31.30
CA GLU A 539 8.79 -11.50 32.29
C GLU A 539 9.84 -10.45 31.89
N ALA A 540 10.99 -10.89 31.36
CA ALA A 540 12.07 -9.99 30.93
C ALA A 540 11.65 -9.08 29.76
N ASP A 541 10.93 -9.61 28.78
CA ASP A 541 10.50 -8.88 27.59
C ASP A 541 9.36 -7.91 27.94
N ALA A 542 8.47 -8.32 28.84
CA ALA A 542 7.44 -7.44 29.39
C ALA A 542 8.04 -6.24 30.14
N LEU A 543 9.10 -6.47 30.93
CA LEU A 543 9.83 -5.42 31.65
C LEU A 543 10.47 -4.41 30.70
N GLN A 544 11.13 -4.90 29.66
CA GLN A 544 11.76 -4.04 28.67
C GLN A 544 10.72 -3.18 27.93
N ARG A 545 9.63 -3.79 27.45
CA ARG A 545 8.62 -3.13 26.64
C ARG A 545 7.88 -1.99 27.36
N MET A 546 7.63 -2.14 28.66
CA MET A 546 7.01 -1.08 29.46
C MET A 546 8.01 0.01 29.86
N ALA A 547 9.28 -0.34 30.09
CA ALA A 547 10.33 0.65 30.34
C ALA A 547 10.55 1.57 29.13
N GLU A 548 10.49 1.03 27.91
CA GLU A 548 10.52 1.79 26.66
C GLU A 548 9.32 2.73 26.51
N ALA A 549 8.16 2.36 27.10
CA ALA A 549 6.96 3.20 27.16
C ALA A 549 6.97 4.20 28.35
N GLY A 550 8.05 4.27 29.14
CA GLY A 550 8.14 5.17 30.29
C GLY A 550 7.27 4.76 31.48
N LEU A 551 6.83 3.51 31.54
CA LEU A 551 5.95 2.97 32.58
C LEU A 551 6.75 2.17 33.61
N VAL A 552 6.35 2.28 34.88
CA VAL A 552 6.90 1.50 35.98
C VAL A 552 6.10 0.20 36.13
N ILE A 553 6.78 -0.95 36.12
CA ILE A 553 6.11 -2.24 36.35
C ILE A 553 6.22 -2.68 37.81
N GLU A 554 5.10 -3.17 38.34
CA GLU A 554 5.05 -4.04 39.51
C GLU A 554 4.80 -5.50 39.08
N VAL A 555 5.68 -6.43 39.45
CA VAL A 555 5.55 -7.86 39.07
C VAL A 555 4.99 -8.67 40.24
N LEU A 556 3.94 -9.45 39.99
CA LEU A 556 3.35 -10.40 40.93
C LEU A 556 3.48 -11.84 40.41
N HIS A 557 4.25 -12.68 41.10
CA HIS A 557 4.34 -14.11 40.78
C HIS A 557 3.17 -14.88 41.37
N VAL A 558 2.12 -15.08 40.58
CA VAL A 558 0.88 -15.77 40.96
C VAL A 558 0.48 -16.70 39.82
N ALA A 559 0.24 -17.97 40.13
CA ALA A 559 -0.20 -18.94 39.13
C ALA A 559 -1.66 -18.69 38.70
N GLU A 560 -1.95 -18.95 37.42
CA GLU A 560 -3.30 -19.04 36.89
C GLU A 560 -4.14 -20.09 37.65
N ALA A 561 -5.46 -19.89 37.70
CA ALA A 561 -6.37 -20.78 38.39
C ALA A 561 -6.44 -22.19 37.76
N ASP A 562 -6.15 -22.30 36.46
CA ASP A 562 -6.05 -23.58 35.76
C ASP A 562 -4.60 -24.12 35.83
N GLU A 563 -4.44 -25.30 36.45
CA GLU A 563 -3.11 -25.89 36.67
C GLU A 563 -2.40 -26.35 35.38
N LEU A 564 -3.14 -26.66 34.30
CA LEU A 564 -2.54 -27.07 33.04
C LEU A 564 -2.01 -25.85 32.28
N ASP A 565 -2.77 -24.75 32.31
CA ASP A 565 -2.38 -23.49 31.68
C ASP A 565 -1.24 -22.81 32.44
N ALA A 566 -1.27 -22.82 33.78
CA ALA A 566 -0.18 -22.33 34.61
C ALA A 566 1.15 -23.05 34.30
N ARG A 567 1.12 -24.38 34.08
CA ARG A 567 2.32 -25.16 33.70
C ARG A 567 2.80 -24.85 32.29
N ARG A 568 1.90 -24.64 31.34
CA ARG A 568 2.25 -24.32 29.94
C ARG A 568 2.85 -22.93 29.78
N ARG A 569 2.45 -22.00 30.65
CA ARG A 569 2.81 -20.58 30.59
C ARG A 569 3.74 -20.14 31.73
N SER A 570 4.51 -21.06 32.32
CA SER A 570 5.50 -20.72 33.35
C SER A 570 6.50 -19.69 32.82
N GLY A 571 6.76 -18.64 33.60
CA GLY A 571 7.59 -17.49 33.23
C GLY A 571 6.93 -16.45 32.33
N MET A 572 5.66 -16.62 31.95
CA MET A 572 4.92 -15.70 31.08
C MET A 572 3.93 -14.84 31.87
N VAL A 573 3.72 -13.62 31.40
CA VAL A 573 2.68 -12.72 31.89
C VAL A 573 1.31 -13.20 31.41
N TRP A 574 0.39 -13.48 32.33
CA TRP A 574 -0.97 -13.93 32.00
C TRP A 574 -2.05 -12.90 32.32
N LYS A 575 -1.70 -11.86 33.08
CA LYS A 575 -2.59 -10.74 33.40
C LYS A 575 -1.80 -9.43 33.50
N GLN A 576 -2.41 -8.31 33.16
CA GLN A 576 -1.91 -6.96 33.39
C GLN A 576 -3.03 -6.03 33.85
N GLU A 577 -2.71 -5.04 34.68
CA GLU A 577 -3.60 -3.96 35.08
C GLU A 577 -2.81 -2.64 35.19
N PRO A 578 -3.28 -1.54 34.57
CA PRO A 578 -4.51 -1.45 33.79
C PRO A 578 -4.39 -2.14 32.40
N PRO A 579 -5.52 -2.44 31.72
CA PRO A 579 -5.53 -3.16 30.46
C PRO A 579 -4.80 -2.40 29.34
N ALA A 580 -4.37 -3.12 28.31
CA ALA A 580 -3.71 -2.49 27.17
C ALA A 580 -4.59 -1.39 26.53
N GLY A 581 -3.98 -0.25 26.20
CA GLY A 581 -4.65 0.92 25.61
C GLY A 581 -5.32 1.85 26.62
N SER A 582 -5.27 1.57 27.93
CA SER A 582 -5.76 2.50 28.95
C SER A 582 -4.77 3.62 29.23
N GLU A 583 -5.27 4.78 29.68
CA GLU A 583 -4.45 5.77 30.38
C GLU A 583 -3.91 5.18 31.69
N SER A 584 -2.66 5.49 32.05
CA SER A 584 -2.04 5.05 33.30
C SER A 584 -1.33 6.21 33.97
N ASP A 585 -1.39 6.23 35.29
CA ASP A 585 -0.67 7.17 36.16
C ASP A 585 0.84 6.84 36.27
N GLY A 586 1.35 6.01 35.35
CA GLY A 586 2.76 5.61 35.26
C GLY A 586 3.10 4.26 35.90
N VAL A 587 2.12 3.50 36.41
CA VAL A 587 2.34 2.18 37.03
C VAL A 587 1.46 1.11 36.37
N VAL A 588 2.04 -0.06 36.09
CA VAL A 588 1.35 -1.23 35.55
C VAL A 588 1.72 -2.46 36.37
N THR A 589 0.73 -3.15 36.93
CA THR A 589 0.92 -4.42 37.63
C THR A 589 0.76 -5.58 36.64
N VAL A 590 1.71 -6.50 36.61
CA VAL A 590 1.67 -7.71 35.77
C VAL A 590 1.73 -8.97 36.62
N TRP A 591 0.97 -10.00 36.25
CA TRP A 591 1.00 -11.30 36.92
C TRP A 591 1.73 -12.32 36.07
N VAL A 592 2.76 -12.92 36.64
CA VAL A 592 3.62 -13.91 35.99
C VAL A 592 3.36 -15.29 36.62
N ASN A 593 3.19 -16.31 35.78
CA ASN A 593 3.10 -17.68 36.25
C ASN A 593 4.49 -18.12 36.79
N PRO A 594 4.60 -18.56 38.05
CA PRO A 594 5.87 -18.94 38.67
C PRO A 594 6.52 -20.21 38.10
#